data_AF-A0A9W7L3T2-F1
#
_entry.id   AF-A0A9W7L3T2-F1
#
_cell.length_a   1.000
_cell.length_b   1.000
_cell.length_c   1.000
_cell.angle_alpha   90.00
_cell.angle_beta   90.00
_cell.angle_gamma   90.00
#
_symmetry.space_group_name_H-M   'P 1'
#
loop_
_entity.id
_entity.type
_entity.pdbx_description
1 polymer ?
#
loop_
_entity_poly.entity_id
_entity_poly.type
_entity_poly.pdbx_seq_one_letter_code
_entity_poly.pdbx_strand_id
1 'polypeptide(L)'
;MSDNFKSNESRNPFTLPNDEEVFRLRDEQKKARAEAREENMKLKIWQKGKHGALAGRSLRVKEMMGDTGAASTGGKPPTSTAAAGVINERRQEKGERMDDFIAKKREMFLVQMSLDTKREEIRKLEEKAQMKEEALQKSEQMLEEDAIRFDTFLKENDKKAHAAIKKAEEETRKKTDKVQEIKKLNQQIQMVVSDMSKHKEALEDCLKYKAFLDKLTPPEFFETQNKMKKDRQASRRQKRIDTKLEEYDALKKRLYQEAVARHEAEEKAGGEKKKRRRRKGDDQNQIQVKYPDPPNVEDEAWTSSGEEMPMYFEEPQQLLNFFIALEEQNLFLIQNSQETEQALEDLKTSYRETKSKMDEKTNVLQQNITMLETQIDTEEAKKAQLAKRIAKSAGTTQEKQELLLMSLGEKVKDVYQRCGFDASSNPTTLFMLSDLEAQLEDLLSALEQMPDDYVKKAEKEKEKKRREIKRIEQQKILEQKQIEKNKAAIERALQPPPKRVGRQVMYRSQQTRRQVKKETKEITEEELDELKHFT
;
A
#
# COMPACT_ATOMS: atom_id res chain seq x y z
N MET A 1 17.80 82.08 28.05
CA MET A 1 16.87 81.58 27.00
C MET A 1 15.67 82.49 27.03
N SER A 2 15.61 83.34 26.02
CA SER A 2 14.58 84.34 25.78
C SER A 2 13.26 83.67 25.37
N ASP A 3 12.20 84.48 25.42
CA ASP A 3 10.84 84.27 24.88
C ASP A 3 9.79 83.76 25.86
N ASN A 4 9.20 84.71 26.61
CA ASN A 4 7.79 84.60 26.98
C ASN A 4 7.10 85.97 27.00
N PHE A 5 7.29 86.74 25.91
CA PHE A 5 6.58 87.99 25.63
C PHE A 5 6.05 87.89 24.20
N LYS A 6 4.89 87.24 24.02
CA LYS A 6 3.98 87.33 22.84
C LYS A 6 2.89 86.26 22.93
N SER A 7 1.79 86.52 23.62
CA SER A 7 0.54 85.76 23.46
C SER A 7 -0.69 86.41 24.09
N ASN A 8 -0.79 87.74 24.13
CA ASN A 8 -1.93 88.42 24.77
C ASN A 8 -2.84 89.21 23.80
N GLU A 9 -2.81 88.90 22.51
CA GLU A 9 -3.68 89.56 21.49
C GLU A 9 -4.65 88.61 20.78
N SER A 10 -4.77 87.35 21.21
CA SER A 10 -5.67 86.37 20.54
C SER A 10 -6.56 85.58 21.50
N ARG A 11 -6.91 86.14 22.67
CA ARG A 11 -7.84 85.48 23.59
C ARG A 11 -9.29 85.88 23.28
N ASN A 12 -10.05 84.91 22.79
CA ASN A 12 -11.45 85.05 22.44
C ASN A 12 -12.26 85.54 23.67
N PRO A 13 -13.00 86.66 23.60
CA PRO A 13 -13.73 87.22 24.74
C PRO A 13 -14.87 86.33 25.25
N PHE A 14 -15.20 85.24 24.55
CA PHE A 14 -16.22 84.26 24.96
C PHE A 14 -15.64 82.91 25.42
N THR A 15 -14.31 82.76 25.53
CA THR A 15 -13.72 81.56 26.14
C THR A 15 -13.55 81.76 27.64
N LEU A 16 -14.14 80.85 28.43
CA LEU A 16 -14.02 80.83 29.88
C LEU A 16 -12.54 80.73 30.29
N PRO A 17 -12.03 81.61 31.17
CA PRO A 17 -10.66 81.53 31.66
C PRO A 17 -10.39 80.19 32.35
N ASN A 18 -9.18 79.66 32.19
CA ASN A 18 -8.77 78.42 32.86
C ASN A 18 -8.79 78.60 34.39
N ASP A 19 -9.14 77.56 35.14
CA ASP A 19 -9.34 77.66 36.60
C ASP A 19 -8.10 78.22 37.32
N GLU A 20 -6.89 77.90 36.86
CA GLU A 20 -5.64 78.48 37.40
C GLU A 20 -5.54 80.00 37.21
N GLU A 21 -6.05 80.55 36.11
CA GLU A 21 -6.07 81.99 35.88
C GLU A 21 -7.15 82.67 36.73
N VAL A 22 -8.29 82.02 36.92
CA VAL A 22 -9.36 82.52 37.82
C VAL A 22 -8.85 82.59 39.26
N PHE A 23 -8.11 81.57 39.72
CA PHE A 23 -7.49 81.59 41.05
C PHE A 23 -6.44 82.71 41.17
N ARG A 24 -5.56 82.90 40.18
CA ARG A 24 -4.58 83.99 40.18
C ARG A 24 -5.25 85.36 40.19
N LEU A 25 -6.28 85.58 39.36
CA LEU A 25 -7.01 86.85 39.29
C LEU A 25 -7.70 87.15 40.62
N ARG A 26 -8.24 86.12 41.28
CA ARG A 26 -8.90 86.25 42.58
C ARG A 26 -7.91 86.57 43.70
N ASP A 27 -6.73 85.95 43.67
CA ASP A 27 -5.66 86.22 44.62
C ASP A 27 -5.06 87.61 44.42
N GLU A 28 -4.84 88.04 43.17
CA GLU A 28 -4.42 89.40 42.83
C GLU A 28 -5.47 90.44 43.28
N GLN A 29 -6.76 90.19 43.03
CA GLN A 29 -7.83 91.10 43.46
C GLN A 29 -7.95 91.16 44.99
N LYS A 30 -7.71 90.04 45.69
CA LYS A 30 -7.67 89.98 47.15
C LYS A 30 -6.46 90.74 47.70
N LYS A 31 -5.30 90.64 47.04
CA LYS A 31 -4.07 91.35 47.38
C LYS A 31 -4.21 92.86 47.15
N ALA A 32 -4.72 93.29 46.00
CA ALA A 32 -5.00 94.70 45.72
C ALA A 32 -6.01 95.31 46.71
N ARG A 33 -7.02 94.54 47.14
CA ARG A 33 -7.98 94.98 48.16
C ARG A 33 -7.35 95.07 49.56
N ALA A 34 -6.37 94.23 49.87
CA ALA A 34 -5.61 94.31 51.12
C ALA A 34 -4.67 95.51 51.11
N GLU A 35 -3.93 95.73 50.00
CA GLU A 35 -3.05 96.88 49.80
C GLU A 35 -3.83 98.19 49.85
N ALA A 36 -4.99 98.29 49.20
CA ALA A 36 -5.86 99.46 49.29
C ALA A 36 -6.39 99.73 50.71
N ARG A 37 -6.56 98.69 51.55
CA ARG A 37 -6.90 98.86 52.97
C ARG A 37 -5.72 99.38 53.77
N GLU A 38 -4.52 98.88 53.53
CA GLU A 38 -3.30 99.37 54.18
C GLU A 38 -2.98 100.82 53.81
N GLU A 39 -3.15 101.19 52.54
CA GLU A 39 -3.03 102.58 52.10
C GLU A 39 -4.08 103.48 52.75
N ASN A 40 -5.32 103.00 52.88
CA ASN A 40 -6.37 103.72 53.60
C ASN A 40 -6.08 103.84 55.11
N MET A 41 -5.38 102.88 55.73
CA MET A 41 -4.98 102.98 57.14
C MET A 41 -3.90 104.05 57.36
N LYS A 42 -3.05 104.30 56.35
CA LYS A 42 -1.97 105.30 56.40
C LYS A 42 -2.44 106.74 56.18
N LEU A 43 -3.66 106.94 55.69
CA LEU A 43 -4.26 108.27 55.48
C LEU A 43 -4.87 108.85 56.78
N LYS A 44 -4.65 110.16 57.01
CA LYS A 44 -5.20 110.87 58.18
C LYS A 44 -6.71 111.11 58.00
N ILE A 45 -7.44 111.23 59.12
CA ILE A 45 -8.92 111.19 59.18
C ILE A 45 -9.61 112.23 58.28
N TRP A 46 -9.02 113.40 58.06
CA TRP A 46 -9.58 114.44 57.18
C TRP A 46 -9.26 114.25 55.68
N GLN A 47 -8.29 113.39 55.34
CA GLN A 47 -7.97 113.02 53.96
C GLN A 47 -8.84 111.85 53.47
N LYS A 48 -9.51 111.14 54.38
CA LYS A 48 -10.56 110.18 54.06
C LYS A 48 -11.83 110.95 53.71
N GLY A 49 -12.00 111.27 52.42
CA GLY A 49 -13.14 112.04 51.93
C GLY A 49 -14.50 111.47 52.41
N LYS A 50 -15.41 112.38 52.79
CA LYS A 50 -16.81 112.08 53.18
C LYS A 50 -17.63 111.59 51.98
N HIS A 51 -17.34 110.40 51.46
CA HIS A 51 -18.16 109.75 50.41
C HIS A 51 -18.40 108.25 50.64
N GLY A 52 -18.13 107.74 51.84
CA GLY A 52 -18.14 106.30 52.14
C GLY A 52 -19.47 105.65 52.57
N ALA A 53 -20.57 106.39 52.77
CA ALA A 53 -21.78 105.83 53.38
C ALA A 53 -23.05 105.81 52.49
N LEU A 54 -22.98 106.27 51.23
CA LEU A 54 -24.18 106.40 50.37
C LEU A 54 -24.00 105.87 48.93
N ALA A 55 -22.97 105.07 48.64
CA ALA A 55 -22.74 104.53 47.28
C ALA A 55 -23.04 103.02 47.14
N GLY A 56 -23.56 102.35 48.18
CA GLY A 56 -23.78 100.89 48.17
C GLY A 56 -25.19 100.42 47.79
N ARG A 57 -26.19 101.32 47.75
CA ARG A 57 -27.61 100.92 47.59
C ARG A 57 -28.28 101.41 46.30
N SER A 58 -27.66 102.32 45.56
CA SER A 58 -28.24 102.91 44.34
C SER A 58 -27.69 102.35 43.01
N LEU A 59 -26.58 101.60 43.03
CA LEU A 59 -25.97 101.04 41.81
C LEU A 59 -26.46 99.62 41.49
N ARG A 60 -26.98 98.87 42.47
CA ARG A 60 -27.46 97.49 42.26
C ARG A 60 -28.89 97.40 41.69
N VAL A 61 -29.67 98.47 41.79
CA VAL A 61 -31.03 98.54 41.23
C VAL A 61 -31.01 99.01 39.76
N LYS A 62 -29.90 99.60 39.30
CA LYS A 62 -29.74 100.10 37.93
C LYS A 62 -29.13 99.06 36.96
N GLU A 63 -28.61 97.94 37.46
CA GLU A 63 -28.11 96.81 36.66
C GLU A 63 -29.09 95.62 36.56
N MET A 64 -30.20 95.63 37.33
CA MET A 64 -31.21 94.54 37.31
C MET A 64 -32.53 94.92 36.62
N MET A 65 -32.81 96.20 36.36
CA MET A 65 -34.01 96.64 35.63
C MET A 65 -33.64 97.02 34.20
N GLY A 66 -33.83 96.06 33.30
CA GLY A 66 -33.99 96.33 31.88
C GLY A 66 -35.23 97.19 31.64
N ASP A 67 -35.13 97.99 30.59
CA ASP A 67 -36.12 98.90 30.02
C ASP A 67 -37.59 98.44 30.18
N THR A 68 -38.41 99.28 30.84
CA THR A 68 -39.84 99.51 30.57
C THR A 68 -40.42 100.45 31.65
N GLY A 69 -41.03 101.55 31.21
CA GLY A 69 -41.54 102.61 32.09
C GLY A 69 -42.88 102.32 32.75
N ALA A 70 -43.18 103.04 33.86
CA ALA A 70 -44.43 103.79 34.09
C ALA A 70 -44.59 104.25 35.56
N ALA A 71 -44.93 105.54 35.69
CA ALA A 71 -45.90 106.18 36.61
C ALA A 71 -45.86 106.03 38.15
N SER A 72 -45.38 107.12 38.78
CA SER A 72 -46.06 108.01 39.76
C SER A 72 -46.73 107.55 41.08
N THR A 73 -46.65 108.49 42.04
CA THR A 73 -47.36 108.70 43.33
C THR A 73 -46.62 108.12 44.55
N GLY A 74 -46.34 108.82 45.65
CA GLY A 74 -46.76 110.13 46.15
C GLY A 74 -47.01 109.99 47.66
N GLY A 75 -46.19 110.60 48.53
CA GLY A 75 -46.43 110.60 49.98
C GLY A 75 -45.24 111.06 50.83
N LYS A 76 -45.38 112.24 51.46
CA LYS A 76 -44.43 112.90 52.37
C LYS A 76 -44.63 112.49 53.85
N PRO A 77 -43.68 112.79 54.75
CA PRO A 77 -43.57 112.28 56.13
C PRO A 77 -44.16 113.25 57.18
N PRO A 78 -44.13 112.91 58.48
CA PRO A 78 -44.00 113.90 59.55
C PRO A 78 -42.82 113.56 60.50
N THR A 79 -41.84 114.45 60.76
CA THR A 79 -41.83 115.62 61.68
C THR A 79 -42.14 115.23 63.14
N SER A 80 -41.11 115.08 63.96
CA SER A 80 -40.65 116.06 64.97
C SER A 80 -41.46 116.08 66.26
N THR A 81 -40.80 115.91 67.41
CA THR A 81 -40.96 116.80 68.57
C THR A 81 -39.88 116.52 69.61
N ALA A 82 -39.17 117.60 69.95
CA ALA A 82 -38.30 117.75 71.09
C ALA A 82 -39.14 117.98 72.35
N ALA A 83 -38.59 117.63 73.51
CA ALA A 83 -39.05 118.16 74.79
C ALA A 83 -37.81 118.49 75.64
N ALA A 84 -37.63 119.80 75.81
CA ALA A 84 -36.62 120.45 76.63
C ALA A 84 -36.93 120.29 78.12
N GLY A 85 -35.93 120.60 78.95
CA GLY A 85 -36.03 120.53 80.39
C GLY A 85 -36.88 121.64 81.00
N VAL A 86 -37.22 121.45 82.27
CA VAL A 86 -37.67 122.52 83.16
C VAL A 86 -37.08 122.28 84.54
N ILE A 87 -36.18 123.19 84.90
CA ILE A 87 -35.71 123.53 86.23
C ILE A 87 -36.91 124.10 87.01
N ASN A 88 -37.07 123.78 88.29
CA ASN A 88 -37.79 124.71 89.16
C ASN A 88 -37.17 124.85 90.55
N GLU A 89 -36.78 126.10 90.76
CA GLU A 89 -36.25 126.74 91.95
C GLU A 89 -37.27 126.79 93.09
N ARG A 90 -36.76 126.89 94.31
CA ARG A 90 -37.48 127.06 95.57
C ARG A 90 -38.46 128.23 95.51
N ARG A 91 -39.69 128.03 95.97
CA ARG A 91 -40.52 129.10 96.52
C ARG A 91 -41.30 128.64 97.75
N GLN A 92 -41.17 129.47 98.77
CA GLN A 92 -41.50 129.27 100.18
C GLN A 92 -42.96 128.89 100.44
N GLU A 93 -43.10 128.00 101.41
CA GLU A 93 -44.31 127.66 102.14
C GLU A 93 -44.99 128.93 102.69
N LYS A 94 -46.16 129.26 102.16
CA LYS A 94 -47.17 130.07 102.85
C LYS A 94 -48.41 129.19 102.95
N GLY A 95 -48.86 128.98 104.18
CA GLY A 95 -49.85 127.98 104.61
C GLY A 95 -50.82 127.53 103.52
N GLU A 96 -50.74 126.25 103.17
CA GLU A 96 -51.63 125.58 102.23
C GLU A 96 -53.08 125.81 102.66
N ARG A 97 -53.86 126.46 101.79
CA ARG A 97 -55.32 126.41 101.90
C ARG A 97 -55.74 124.97 101.58
N MET A 98 -56.70 124.44 102.33
CA MET A 98 -57.21 123.06 102.18
C MET A 98 -57.48 122.68 100.70
N ASP A 99 -57.93 123.65 99.90
CA ASP A 99 -58.21 123.48 98.47
C ASP A 99 -56.97 123.16 97.61
N ASP A 100 -55.81 123.74 97.92
CA ASP A 100 -54.55 123.50 97.20
C ASP A 100 -53.97 122.12 97.54
N PHE A 101 -54.14 121.65 98.78
CA PHE A 101 -53.79 120.30 99.18
C PHE A 101 -54.68 119.27 98.46
N ILE A 102 -55.98 119.56 98.34
CA ILE A 102 -56.91 118.74 97.56
C ILE A 102 -56.54 118.76 96.07
N ALA A 103 -56.14 119.90 95.51
CA ALA A 103 -55.70 120.01 94.12
C ALA A 103 -54.41 119.19 93.87
N LYS A 104 -53.38 119.32 94.71
CA LYS A 104 -52.15 118.50 94.62
C LYS A 104 -52.44 117.01 94.79
N LYS A 105 -53.34 116.63 95.71
CA LYS A 105 -53.77 115.22 95.88
C LYS A 105 -54.49 114.69 94.63
N ARG A 106 -55.32 115.51 93.98
CA ARG A 106 -56.00 115.17 92.71
C ARG A 106 -55.02 115.09 91.55
N GLU A 107 -54.08 116.03 91.43
CA GLU A 107 -53.02 116.00 90.41
C GLU A 107 -52.11 114.78 90.60
N MET A 108 -51.71 114.49 91.84
CA MET A 108 -50.96 113.29 92.18
C MET A 108 -51.75 112.03 91.84
N PHE A 109 -53.06 111.99 92.11
CA PHE A 109 -53.92 110.86 91.76
C PHE A 109 -54.10 110.72 90.24
N LEU A 110 -54.24 111.82 89.49
CA LEU A 110 -54.31 111.83 88.03
C LEU A 110 -52.99 111.34 87.39
N VAL A 111 -51.85 111.81 87.90
CA VAL A 111 -50.54 111.34 87.46
C VAL A 111 -50.37 109.86 87.80
N GLN A 112 -50.74 109.45 89.01
CA GLN A 112 -50.72 108.05 89.43
C GLN A 112 -51.61 107.18 88.51
N MET A 113 -52.85 107.59 88.26
CA MET A 113 -53.77 106.91 87.35
C MET A 113 -53.21 106.87 85.91
N SER A 114 -52.55 107.94 85.44
CA SER A 114 -51.92 107.98 84.11
C SER A 114 -50.67 107.11 84.01
N LEU A 115 -49.92 106.95 85.11
CA LEU A 115 -48.78 106.04 85.19
C LEU A 115 -49.26 104.60 85.27
N ASP A 116 -50.33 104.33 86.01
CA ASP A 116 -50.92 103.00 86.13
C ASP A 116 -51.57 102.57 84.81
N THR A 117 -52.28 103.45 84.09
CA THR A 117 -52.78 103.14 82.73
C THR A 117 -51.64 102.93 81.73
N LYS A 118 -50.58 103.74 81.77
CA LYS A 118 -49.39 103.51 80.92
C LYS A 118 -48.66 102.24 81.28
N ARG A 119 -48.55 101.89 82.57
CA ARG A 119 -47.94 100.64 83.03
C ARG A 119 -48.76 99.44 82.58
N GLU A 120 -50.09 99.51 82.64
CA GLU A 120 -50.99 98.48 82.13
C GLU A 120 -50.89 98.35 80.61
N GLU A 121 -50.79 99.47 79.88
CA GLU A 121 -50.61 99.44 78.42
C GLU A 121 -49.24 98.91 78.00
N ILE A 122 -48.17 99.30 78.72
CA ILE A 122 -46.82 98.73 78.55
C ILE A 122 -46.85 97.23 78.82
N ARG A 123 -47.44 96.79 79.94
CA ARG A 123 -47.57 95.36 80.25
C ARG A 123 -48.33 94.60 79.17
N LYS A 124 -49.41 95.17 78.62
CA LYS A 124 -50.17 94.55 77.52
C LYS A 124 -49.36 94.48 76.20
N LEU A 125 -48.52 95.48 75.93
CA LEU A 125 -47.61 95.46 74.79
C LEU A 125 -46.45 94.48 74.99
N GLU A 126 -45.92 94.38 76.21
CA GLU A 126 -44.91 93.40 76.60
C GLU A 126 -45.45 91.98 76.48
N GLU A 127 -46.65 91.69 76.97
CA GLU A 127 -47.31 90.38 76.81
C GLU A 127 -47.52 90.04 75.31
N LYS A 128 -47.94 91.01 74.49
CA LYS A 128 -48.05 90.81 73.03
C LYS A 128 -46.70 90.64 72.35
N ALA A 129 -45.64 91.29 72.83
CA ALA A 129 -44.30 91.17 72.30
C ALA A 129 -43.72 89.79 72.66
N GLN A 130 -43.88 89.33 73.91
CA GLN A 130 -43.49 88.01 74.37
C GLN A 130 -44.19 86.90 73.59
N MET A 131 -45.51 86.99 73.40
CA MET A 131 -46.24 86.00 72.58
C MET A 131 -45.75 85.93 71.14
N LYS A 132 -45.35 87.07 70.55
CA LYS A 132 -44.75 87.10 69.21
C LYS A 132 -43.33 86.57 69.19
N GLU A 133 -42.53 86.88 70.21
CA GLU A 133 -41.17 86.38 70.37
C GLU A 133 -41.16 84.86 70.55
N GLU A 134 -42.03 84.32 71.41
CA GLU A 134 -42.22 82.88 71.57
C GLU A 134 -42.72 82.22 70.27
N ALA A 135 -43.62 82.86 69.53
CA ALA A 135 -44.09 82.35 68.24
C ALA A 135 -42.96 82.34 67.19
N LEU A 136 -42.16 83.41 67.13
CA LEU A 136 -40.99 83.49 66.26
C LEU A 136 -39.94 82.45 66.63
N GLN A 137 -39.63 82.30 67.92
CA GLN A 137 -38.67 81.33 68.42
C GLN A 137 -39.10 79.89 68.13
N LYS A 138 -40.40 79.57 68.28
CA LYS A 138 -40.95 78.28 67.85
C LYS A 138 -40.82 78.08 66.34
N SER A 139 -41.06 79.11 65.53
CA SER A 139 -40.88 79.01 64.07
C SER A 139 -39.42 78.84 63.66
N GLU A 140 -38.50 79.51 64.35
CA GLU A 140 -37.06 79.39 64.16
C GLU A 140 -36.59 77.98 64.50
N GLN A 141 -36.99 77.45 65.66
CA GLN A 141 -36.71 76.07 66.06
C GLN A 141 -37.25 75.05 65.05
N MET A 142 -38.47 75.24 64.55
CA MET A 142 -39.04 74.35 63.53
C MET A 142 -38.25 74.39 62.22
N LEU A 143 -37.75 75.57 61.81
CA LEU A 143 -36.90 75.71 60.62
C LEU A 143 -35.51 75.11 60.83
N GLU A 144 -34.93 75.26 62.02
CA GLU A 144 -33.66 74.62 62.38
C GLU A 144 -33.80 73.09 62.39
N GLU A 145 -34.87 72.56 62.97
CA GLU A 145 -35.18 71.13 62.91
C GLU A 145 -35.35 70.65 61.47
N ASP A 146 -36.06 71.39 60.62
CA ASP A 146 -36.22 71.06 59.21
C ASP A 146 -34.89 71.10 58.44
N ALA A 147 -34.02 72.07 58.73
CA ALA A 147 -32.68 72.14 58.16
C ALA A 147 -31.84 70.93 58.57
N ILE A 148 -31.87 70.55 59.86
CA ILE A 148 -31.19 69.35 60.36
C ILE A 148 -31.77 68.10 59.69
N ARG A 149 -33.10 67.99 59.60
CA ARG A 149 -33.78 66.87 58.92
C ARG A 149 -33.35 66.78 57.46
N PHE A 150 -33.29 67.90 56.73
CA PHE A 150 -32.86 67.93 55.34
C PHE A 150 -31.39 67.54 55.17
N ASP A 151 -30.50 68.04 56.01
CA ASP A 151 -29.09 67.65 56.01
C ASP A 151 -28.89 66.17 56.33
N THR A 152 -29.67 65.63 57.27
CA THR A 152 -29.65 64.19 57.55
C THR A 152 -30.19 63.38 56.37
N PHE A 153 -31.23 63.87 55.69
CA PHE A 153 -31.78 63.23 54.50
C PHE A 153 -30.78 63.22 53.34
N LEU A 154 -30.06 64.31 53.08
CA LEU A 154 -29.01 64.36 52.07
C LEU A 154 -27.88 63.39 52.41
N LYS A 155 -27.39 63.40 53.66
CA LYS A 155 -26.36 62.45 54.11
C LYS A 155 -26.82 60.99 53.99
N GLU A 156 -28.09 60.69 54.28
CA GLU A 156 -28.64 59.34 54.11
C GLU A 156 -28.81 58.96 52.65
N ASN A 157 -29.22 59.89 51.79
CA ASN A 157 -29.34 59.67 50.35
C ASN A 157 -27.97 59.41 49.72
N ASP A 158 -26.98 60.26 50.01
CA ASP A 158 -25.60 60.09 49.55
C ASP A 158 -25.01 58.76 50.05
N LYS A 159 -25.25 58.41 51.32
CA LYS A 159 -24.88 57.10 51.86
C LYS A 159 -25.56 55.95 51.13
N LYS A 160 -26.85 56.07 50.80
CA LYS A 160 -27.59 55.05 50.03
C LYS A 160 -27.08 54.95 48.60
N ALA A 161 -26.77 56.06 47.94
CA ALA A 161 -26.20 56.12 46.61
C ALA A 161 -24.80 55.48 46.57
N HIS A 162 -23.92 55.85 47.50
CA HIS A 162 -22.60 55.23 47.63
C HIS A 162 -22.69 53.74 47.97
N ALA A 163 -23.61 53.35 48.85
CA ALA A 163 -23.84 51.94 49.15
C ALA A 163 -24.35 51.16 47.91
N ALA A 164 -25.19 51.77 47.08
CA ALA A 164 -25.67 51.17 45.83
C ALA A 164 -24.53 51.03 44.79
N ILE A 165 -23.70 52.06 44.63
CA ILE A 165 -22.52 52.02 43.75
C ILE A 165 -21.56 50.94 44.21
N LYS A 166 -21.23 50.90 45.51
CA LYS A 166 -20.34 49.89 46.07
C LYS A 166 -20.88 48.47 45.88
N LYS A 167 -22.19 48.25 46.07
CA LYS A 167 -22.82 46.95 45.78
C LYS A 167 -22.69 46.58 44.30
N ALA A 168 -22.94 47.52 43.38
CA ALA A 168 -22.77 47.27 41.95
C ALA A 168 -21.30 46.97 41.57
N GLU A 169 -20.34 47.69 42.16
CA GLU A 169 -18.91 47.44 41.99
C GLU A 169 -18.50 46.06 42.54
N GLU A 170 -19.00 45.67 43.71
CA GLU A 170 -18.76 44.33 44.27
C GLU A 170 -19.36 43.21 43.39
N GLU A 171 -20.56 43.41 42.84
CA GLU A 171 -21.20 42.44 41.93
C GLU A 171 -20.46 42.34 40.59
N THR A 172 -20.05 43.47 40.02
CA THR A 172 -19.24 43.50 38.79
C THR A 172 -17.88 42.86 39.01
N ARG A 173 -17.24 43.08 40.16
CA ARG A 173 -15.99 42.41 40.53
C ARG A 173 -16.16 40.90 40.65
N LYS A 174 -17.21 40.43 41.35
CA LYS A 174 -17.54 38.99 41.43
C LYS A 174 -17.79 38.40 40.04
N LYS A 175 -18.44 39.14 39.14
CA LYS A 175 -18.63 38.73 37.74
C LYS A 175 -17.29 38.62 37.00
N THR A 176 -16.40 39.61 37.12
CA THR A 176 -15.08 39.55 36.45
C THR A 176 -14.23 38.39 36.96
N ASP A 177 -14.25 38.13 38.28
CA ASP A 177 -13.51 37.03 38.88
C ASP A 177 -14.00 35.67 38.35
N LYS A 178 -15.33 35.47 38.30
CA LYS A 178 -15.93 34.27 37.69
C LYS A 178 -15.60 34.13 36.21
N VAL A 179 -15.58 35.24 35.45
CA VAL A 179 -15.19 35.21 34.02
C VAL A 179 -13.73 34.81 33.86
N GLN A 180 -12.83 35.27 34.74
CA GLN A 180 -11.43 34.84 34.73
C GLN A 180 -11.29 33.35 35.07
N GLU A 181 -12.07 32.85 36.03
CA GLU A 181 -12.10 31.42 36.38
C GLU A 181 -12.61 30.57 35.21
N ILE A 182 -13.69 30.97 34.55
CA ILE A 182 -14.19 30.32 33.32
C ILE A 182 -13.10 30.29 32.24
N LYS A 183 -12.35 31.38 32.05
CA LYS A 183 -11.24 31.40 31.09
C LYS A 183 -10.15 30.40 31.45
N LYS A 184 -9.77 30.31 32.74
CA LYS A 184 -8.77 29.33 33.21
C LYS A 184 -9.25 27.89 33.00
N LEU A 185 -10.50 27.60 33.35
CA LEU A 185 -11.10 26.28 33.13
C LEU A 185 -11.18 25.92 31.64
N ASN A 186 -11.57 26.87 30.79
CA ASN A 186 -11.58 26.65 29.33
C ASN A 186 -10.19 26.37 28.77
N GLN A 187 -9.14 27.05 29.26
CA GLN A 187 -7.76 26.74 28.89
C GLN A 187 -7.36 25.33 29.33
N GLN A 188 -7.71 24.91 30.56
CA GLN A 188 -7.45 23.54 31.03
C GLN A 188 -8.19 22.50 30.20
N ILE A 189 -9.45 22.75 29.84
CA ILE A 189 -10.23 21.87 28.94
C ILE A 189 -9.51 21.76 27.59
N GLN A 190 -9.07 22.86 27.01
CA GLN A 190 -8.34 22.84 25.73
C GLN A 190 -7.03 22.05 25.84
N MET A 191 -6.27 22.21 26.92
CA MET A 191 -5.07 21.41 27.18
C MET A 191 -5.39 19.92 27.23
N VAL A 192 -6.36 19.52 28.05
CA VAL A 192 -6.78 18.12 28.19
C VAL A 192 -7.31 17.55 26.88
N VAL A 193 -8.06 18.33 26.09
CA VAL A 193 -8.54 17.90 24.77
C VAL A 193 -7.37 17.70 23.81
N SER A 194 -6.38 18.60 23.82
CA SER A 194 -5.18 18.45 23.00
C SER A 194 -4.36 17.21 23.39
N ASP A 195 -4.22 16.94 24.69
CA ASP A 195 -3.52 15.76 25.19
C ASP A 195 -4.32 14.49 24.90
N MET A 196 -5.65 14.53 25.03
CA MET A 196 -6.52 13.43 24.60
C MET A 196 -6.38 13.14 23.10
N SER A 197 -6.23 14.16 22.24
CA SER A 197 -5.96 13.95 20.81
C SER A 197 -4.62 13.26 20.59
N LYS A 198 -3.54 13.76 21.21
CA LYS A 198 -2.21 13.14 21.12
C LYS A 198 -2.21 11.70 21.61
N HIS A 199 -2.89 11.42 22.72
CA HIS A 199 -3.00 10.06 23.25
C HIS A 199 -3.86 9.16 22.38
N LYS A 200 -4.90 9.68 21.72
CA LYS A 200 -5.68 8.92 20.72
C LYS A 200 -4.85 8.57 19.50
N GLU A 201 -4.11 9.52 18.95
CA GLU A 201 -3.20 9.28 17.81
C GLU A 201 -2.12 8.27 18.19
N ALA A 202 -1.48 8.43 19.35
CA ALA A 202 -0.52 7.45 19.86
C ALA A 202 -1.14 6.07 20.06
N LEU A 203 -2.38 5.98 20.56
CA LEU A 203 -3.11 4.72 20.70
C LEU A 203 -3.38 4.09 19.35
N GLU A 204 -3.82 4.85 18.35
CA GLU A 204 -4.04 4.36 16.99
C GLU A 204 -2.75 3.79 16.38
N ASP A 205 -1.62 4.47 16.58
CA ASP A 205 -0.32 3.96 16.13
C ASP A 205 0.10 2.70 16.89
N CYS A 206 -0.06 2.67 18.21
CA CYS A 206 0.16 1.45 19.00
C CYS A 206 -0.75 0.29 18.55
N LEU A 207 -2.00 0.56 18.16
CA LEU A 207 -2.91 -0.46 17.63
C LEU A 207 -2.48 -0.96 16.25
N LYS A 208 -1.97 -0.08 15.37
CA LYS A 208 -1.37 -0.48 14.09
C LYS A 208 -0.14 -1.36 14.33
N TYR A 209 0.74 -0.97 15.24
CA TYR A 209 1.92 -1.76 15.61
C TYR A 209 1.53 -3.10 16.24
N LYS A 210 0.52 -3.13 17.12
CA LYS A 210 -0.01 -4.37 17.68
C LYS A 210 -0.56 -5.29 16.58
N ALA A 211 -1.41 -4.78 15.69
CA ALA A 211 -1.96 -5.55 14.59
C ALA A 211 -0.87 -6.07 13.64
N PHE A 212 0.23 -5.33 13.48
CA PHE A 212 1.40 -5.76 12.75
C PHE A 212 2.14 -6.90 13.48
N LEU A 213 2.45 -6.74 14.76
CA LEU A 213 3.10 -7.76 15.58
C LEU A 213 2.26 -9.03 15.71
N ASP A 214 0.93 -8.90 15.79
CA ASP A 214 0.01 -10.03 15.85
C ASP A 214 0.05 -10.88 14.56
N LYS A 215 0.32 -10.26 13.39
CA LYS A 215 0.49 -10.99 12.12
C LYS A 215 1.82 -11.73 12.03
N LEU A 216 2.87 -11.20 12.65
CA LEU A 216 4.19 -11.82 12.68
C LEU A 216 4.31 -12.89 13.78
N THR A 217 3.51 -12.76 14.83
CA THR A 217 3.52 -13.68 15.95
C THR A 217 2.97 -15.05 15.51
N PRO A 218 3.69 -16.16 15.75
CA PRO A 218 3.21 -17.48 15.41
C PRO A 218 1.85 -17.81 16.07
N PRO A 219 0.91 -18.46 15.35
CA PRO A 219 -0.40 -18.81 15.91
C PRO A 219 -0.30 -19.74 17.13
N GLU A 220 0.73 -20.58 17.19
CA GLU A 220 1.00 -21.46 18.34
C GLU A 220 1.20 -20.68 19.65
N PHE A 221 1.80 -19.48 19.57
CA PHE A 221 1.96 -18.63 20.74
C PHE A 221 0.59 -18.14 21.24
N PHE A 222 -0.31 -17.72 20.35
CA PHE A 222 -1.67 -17.33 20.76
C PHE A 222 -2.46 -18.49 21.36
N GLU A 223 -2.28 -19.70 20.84
CA GLU A 223 -2.96 -20.88 21.36
C GLU A 223 -2.45 -21.30 22.74
N THR A 224 -1.13 -21.34 22.94
CA THR A 224 -0.52 -21.67 24.24
C THR A 224 -0.92 -20.65 25.30
N GLN A 225 -0.86 -19.37 24.96
CA GLN A 225 -1.33 -18.29 25.80
C GLN A 225 -2.84 -18.45 26.12
N ASN A 226 -3.69 -18.64 25.12
CA ASN A 226 -5.14 -18.83 25.35
C ASN A 226 -5.45 -20.04 26.24
N LYS A 227 -4.68 -21.13 26.13
CA LYS A 227 -4.78 -22.29 27.02
C LYS A 227 -4.41 -21.91 28.46
N MET A 228 -3.25 -21.27 28.67
CA MET A 228 -2.86 -20.78 30.01
C MET A 228 -3.91 -19.86 30.63
N LYS A 229 -4.52 -18.98 29.84
CA LYS A 229 -5.62 -18.11 30.28
C LYS A 229 -6.84 -18.92 30.72
N LYS A 230 -7.26 -19.91 29.93
CA LYS A 230 -8.38 -20.80 30.24
C LYS A 230 -8.10 -21.63 31.49
N ASP A 231 -6.91 -22.21 31.61
CA ASP A 231 -6.49 -23.01 32.77
C ASP A 231 -6.48 -22.19 34.05
N ARG A 232 -6.05 -20.92 33.95
CA ARG A 232 -6.06 -20.00 35.07
C ARG A 232 -7.48 -19.56 35.45
N GLN A 233 -8.34 -19.30 34.48
CA GLN A 233 -9.75 -19.01 34.73
C GLN A 233 -10.45 -20.22 35.37
N ALA A 234 -10.18 -21.43 34.87
CA ALA A 234 -10.66 -22.68 35.44
C ALA A 234 -10.16 -22.85 36.86
N SER A 235 -8.88 -22.64 37.14
CA SER A 235 -8.30 -22.72 38.50
C SER A 235 -8.94 -21.71 39.47
N ARG A 236 -9.22 -20.48 39.01
CA ARG A 236 -9.91 -19.46 39.83
C ARG A 236 -11.36 -19.84 40.10
N ARG A 237 -12.05 -20.37 39.10
CA ARG A 237 -13.42 -20.89 39.23
C ARG A 237 -13.44 -22.08 40.19
N GLN A 238 -12.51 -23.02 40.04
CA GLN A 238 -12.33 -24.17 40.93
C GLN A 238 -12.16 -23.71 42.38
N LYS A 239 -11.24 -22.76 42.65
CA LYS A 239 -11.04 -22.23 44.00
C LYS A 239 -12.31 -21.60 44.60
N ARG A 240 -13.13 -20.90 43.81
CA ARG A 240 -14.39 -20.33 44.28
C ARG A 240 -15.43 -21.41 44.58
N ILE A 241 -15.54 -22.38 43.68
CA ILE A 241 -16.35 -23.58 43.85
C ILE A 241 -15.94 -24.30 45.15
N ASP A 242 -14.65 -24.53 45.35
CA ASP A 242 -14.09 -25.19 46.53
C ASP A 242 -14.41 -24.38 47.80
N THR A 243 -14.24 -23.05 47.79
CA THR A 243 -14.63 -22.21 48.96
C THR A 243 -16.12 -22.30 49.27
N LYS A 244 -17.00 -22.32 48.27
CA LYS A 244 -18.45 -22.45 48.49
C LYS A 244 -18.82 -23.84 49.01
N LEU A 245 -18.15 -24.87 48.53
CA LEU A 245 -18.31 -26.25 49.01
C LEU A 245 -17.82 -26.38 50.46
N GLU A 246 -16.67 -25.79 50.81
CA GLU A 246 -16.14 -25.76 52.17
C GLU A 246 -17.05 -25.01 53.14
N GLU A 247 -17.60 -23.85 52.72
CA GLU A 247 -18.58 -23.09 53.49
C GLU A 247 -19.87 -23.90 53.74
N TYR A 248 -20.34 -24.61 52.71
CA TYR A 248 -21.50 -25.49 52.82
C TYR A 248 -21.25 -26.70 53.73
N ASP A 249 -20.08 -27.33 53.64
CA ASP A 249 -19.70 -28.44 54.52
C ASP A 249 -19.50 -27.99 55.98
N ALA A 250 -18.95 -26.79 56.19
CA ALA A 250 -18.87 -26.18 57.51
C ALA A 250 -20.27 -25.89 58.07
N LEU A 251 -21.20 -25.40 57.23
CA LEU A 251 -22.59 -25.18 57.59
C LEU A 251 -23.27 -26.50 57.96
N LYS A 252 -23.05 -27.56 57.17
CA LYS A 252 -23.56 -28.91 57.42
C LYS A 252 -23.10 -29.46 58.77
N LYS A 253 -21.80 -29.32 59.08
CA LYS A 253 -21.22 -29.73 60.37
C LYS A 253 -21.80 -28.96 61.54
N ARG A 254 -22.00 -27.64 61.40
CA ARG A 254 -22.64 -26.80 62.44
C ARG A 254 -24.07 -27.24 62.71
N LEU A 255 -24.88 -27.42 61.67
CA LEU A 255 -26.27 -27.88 61.80
C LEU A 255 -26.34 -29.27 62.45
N TYR A 256 -25.40 -30.15 62.11
CA TYR A 256 -25.32 -31.46 62.75
C TYR A 256 -24.96 -31.37 64.23
N GLN A 257 -23.96 -30.58 64.60
CA GLN A 257 -23.59 -30.35 66.00
C GLN A 257 -24.71 -29.70 66.81
N GLU A 258 -25.44 -28.75 66.23
CA GLU A 258 -26.60 -28.14 66.87
C GLU A 258 -27.72 -29.16 67.11
N ALA A 259 -27.99 -30.02 66.13
CA ALA A 259 -28.99 -31.08 66.28
C ALA A 259 -28.58 -32.12 67.34
N VAL A 260 -27.30 -32.50 67.40
CA VAL A 260 -26.74 -33.36 68.46
C VAL A 260 -26.86 -32.68 69.83
N ALA A 261 -26.48 -31.41 69.94
CA ALA A 261 -26.58 -30.65 71.19
C ALA A 261 -28.03 -30.49 71.66
N ARG A 262 -28.99 -30.29 70.74
CA ARG A 262 -30.42 -30.29 71.06
C ARG A 262 -30.89 -31.66 71.54
N HIS A 263 -30.51 -32.74 70.86
CA HIS A 263 -30.85 -34.09 71.27
C HIS A 263 -30.25 -34.45 72.64
N GLU A 264 -29.00 -34.07 72.91
CA GLU A 264 -28.36 -34.24 74.22
C GLU A 264 -29.01 -33.38 75.32
N ALA A 265 -29.43 -32.15 74.99
CA ALA A 265 -30.16 -31.30 75.93
C ALA A 265 -31.55 -31.86 76.25
N GLU A 266 -32.25 -32.43 75.26
CA GLU A 266 -33.52 -33.14 75.44
C GLU A 266 -33.35 -34.41 76.30
N GLU A 267 -32.30 -35.20 76.08
CA GLU A 267 -31.94 -36.35 76.92
C GLU A 267 -31.65 -35.92 78.37
N LYS A 268 -30.89 -34.83 78.58
CA LYS A 268 -30.57 -34.28 79.91
C LYS A 268 -31.81 -33.70 80.61
N ALA A 269 -32.70 -33.03 79.88
CA ALA A 269 -33.97 -32.51 80.42
C ALA A 269 -34.97 -33.65 80.73
N GLY A 270 -34.87 -34.79 80.05
CA GLY A 270 -35.63 -36.01 80.33
C GLY A 270 -35.13 -36.83 81.54
N GLY A 271 -34.05 -36.41 82.19
CA GLY A 271 -33.28 -37.17 83.19
C GLY A 271 -33.98 -37.52 84.50
N GLU A 272 -35.17 -37.02 84.80
CA GLU A 272 -35.88 -37.37 86.06
C GLU A 272 -37.08 -38.32 85.90
N LYS A 273 -37.47 -38.72 84.68
CA LYS A 273 -38.63 -39.62 84.49
C LYS A 273 -38.44 -40.68 83.41
N LYS A 274 -37.35 -41.47 83.43
CA LYS A 274 -37.29 -42.73 82.65
C LYS A 274 -36.23 -43.74 83.10
N LYS A 275 -36.20 -44.10 84.39
CA LYS A 275 -35.44 -45.27 84.89
C LYS A 275 -36.23 -46.59 84.92
N ARG A 276 -37.40 -46.66 84.27
CA ARG A 276 -38.15 -47.92 84.08
C ARG A 276 -38.51 -48.07 82.60
N ARG A 277 -38.02 -49.17 82.00
CA ARG A 277 -38.25 -49.68 80.64
C ARG A 277 -37.33 -49.13 79.55
N ARG A 278 -36.21 -49.83 79.34
CA ARG A 278 -35.79 -50.34 78.02
C ARG A 278 -34.71 -51.43 78.19
N ARG A 279 -35.12 -52.67 77.95
CA ARG A 279 -34.27 -53.83 77.67
C ARG A 279 -34.39 -54.08 76.16
N LYS A 280 -33.24 -54.25 75.50
CA LYS A 280 -33.00 -54.82 74.16
C LYS A 280 -33.81 -54.23 72.98
N GLY A 281 -33.07 -53.59 72.08
CA GLY A 281 -33.53 -53.08 70.79
C GLY A 281 -32.54 -52.03 70.34
N ASP A 282 -31.43 -52.50 69.78
CA ASP A 282 -30.38 -51.71 69.15
C ASP A 282 -30.97 -51.17 67.83
N ASP A 283 -31.61 -50.01 67.89
CA ASP A 283 -31.89 -49.20 66.71
C ASP A 283 -31.20 -47.87 66.92
N GLN A 284 -30.17 -47.66 66.11
CA GLN A 284 -29.40 -46.43 66.03
C GLN A 284 -30.38 -45.27 65.85
N ASN A 285 -30.60 -44.51 66.92
CA ASN A 285 -31.33 -43.25 66.85
C ASN A 285 -30.43 -42.24 66.11
N GLN A 286 -30.33 -42.38 64.79
CA GLN A 286 -29.62 -41.42 63.95
C GLN A 286 -30.40 -40.11 63.99
N ILE A 287 -29.75 -39.07 64.51
CA ILE A 287 -30.28 -37.71 64.56
C ILE A 287 -30.56 -37.26 63.12
N GLN A 288 -31.84 -37.17 62.74
CA GLN A 288 -32.25 -36.72 61.42
C GLN A 288 -32.07 -35.21 61.31
N VAL A 289 -31.03 -34.78 60.61
CA VAL A 289 -30.73 -33.37 60.34
C VAL A 289 -31.14 -33.06 58.90
N LYS A 290 -32.08 -32.11 58.74
CA LYS A 290 -32.50 -31.63 57.41
C LYS A 290 -31.50 -30.59 56.94
N TYR A 291 -30.69 -30.93 55.94
CA TYR A 291 -29.72 -30.01 55.36
C TYR A 291 -30.36 -29.15 54.26
N PRO A 292 -29.94 -27.87 54.10
CA PRO A 292 -30.26 -27.07 52.93
C PRO A 292 -29.75 -27.72 51.64
N ASP A 293 -30.31 -27.37 50.48
CA ASP A 293 -29.85 -27.88 49.18
C ASP A 293 -28.41 -27.41 48.90
N PRO A 294 -27.58 -28.23 48.22
CA PRO A 294 -26.20 -27.88 47.92
C PRO A 294 -26.11 -26.62 47.04
N PRO A 295 -25.06 -25.80 47.21
CA PRO A 295 -24.87 -24.61 46.39
C PRO A 295 -24.81 -24.98 44.91
N ASN A 296 -25.53 -24.26 44.04
CA ASN A 296 -25.44 -24.50 42.60
C ASN A 296 -24.07 -24.09 42.07
N VAL A 297 -23.28 -25.10 41.72
CA VAL A 297 -21.89 -24.97 41.30
C VAL A 297 -21.77 -24.67 39.80
N GLU A 298 -22.83 -24.97 39.03
CA GLU A 298 -22.81 -24.88 37.56
C GLU A 298 -22.87 -23.42 37.07
N ASP A 299 -23.58 -22.55 37.80
CA ASP A 299 -23.81 -21.14 37.44
C ASP A 299 -22.64 -20.19 37.77
N GLU A 300 -21.49 -20.70 38.19
CA GLU A 300 -20.32 -19.86 38.45
C GLU A 300 -19.75 -19.24 37.17
N ALA A 301 -19.94 -17.93 37.03
CA ALA A 301 -19.47 -17.15 35.88
C ALA A 301 -17.94 -17.18 35.72
N TRP A 302 -17.51 -17.28 34.46
CA TRP A 302 -16.13 -17.10 34.05
C TRP A 302 -15.73 -15.64 34.27
N THR A 303 -14.78 -15.41 35.18
CA THR A 303 -14.28 -14.06 35.46
C THR A 303 -13.11 -13.75 34.53
N SER A 304 -13.21 -12.67 33.76
CA SER A 304 -12.09 -12.18 32.95
C SER A 304 -10.93 -11.79 33.87
N SER A 305 -9.79 -12.47 33.75
CA SER A 305 -8.56 -11.98 34.38
C SER A 305 -8.14 -10.75 33.60
N GLY A 306 -8.24 -9.56 34.20
CA GLY A 306 -7.69 -8.32 33.65
C GLY A 306 -6.16 -8.28 33.58
N GLU A 307 -5.49 -9.43 33.48
CA GLU A 307 -4.06 -9.52 33.22
C GLU A 307 -3.85 -9.57 31.70
N GLU A 308 -3.07 -8.61 31.24
CA GLU A 308 -2.67 -8.45 29.85
C GLU A 308 -1.74 -9.61 29.45
N MET A 309 -1.99 -10.20 28.28
CA MET A 309 -1.19 -11.31 27.77
C MET A 309 0.23 -10.81 27.51
N PRO A 310 1.28 -11.57 27.88
CA PRO A 310 2.64 -11.23 27.47
C PRO A 310 2.73 -11.16 25.94
N MET A 311 3.42 -10.15 25.43
CA MET A 311 3.71 -10.03 24.00
C MET A 311 4.77 -11.07 23.61
N TYR A 312 4.73 -11.54 22.36
CA TYR A 312 5.73 -12.50 21.86
C TYR A 312 7.12 -11.86 21.69
N PHE A 313 7.15 -10.60 21.22
CA PHE A 313 8.38 -9.84 21.05
C PHE A 313 8.61 -8.96 22.28
N GLU A 314 9.62 -9.29 23.08
CA GLU A 314 10.00 -8.54 24.28
C GLU A 314 11.10 -7.51 23.98
N GLU A 315 11.99 -7.82 23.03
CA GLU A 315 13.10 -6.97 22.64
C GLU A 315 13.00 -6.55 21.16
N PRO A 316 13.28 -5.27 20.82
CA PRO A 316 13.23 -4.81 19.42
C PRO A 316 14.15 -5.58 18.47
N GLN A 317 15.27 -6.11 18.97
CA GLN A 317 16.23 -6.89 18.19
C GLN A 317 15.63 -8.21 17.67
N GLN A 318 14.69 -8.81 18.41
CA GLN A 318 14.05 -10.06 17.99
C GLN A 318 13.26 -9.88 16.70
N LEU A 319 12.56 -8.74 16.56
CA LEU A 319 11.83 -8.41 15.35
C LEU A 319 12.78 -8.16 14.17
N LEU A 320 13.89 -7.46 14.40
CA LEU A 320 14.89 -7.24 13.37
C LEU A 320 15.53 -8.55 12.91
N ASN A 321 15.89 -9.43 13.84
CA ASN A 321 16.43 -10.76 13.53
C ASN A 321 15.41 -11.61 12.76
N PHE A 322 14.13 -11.50 13.08
CA PHE A 322 13.07 -12.18 12.33
C PHE A 322 12.99 -11.66 10.88
N PHE A 323 13.12 -10.35 10.67
CA PHE A 323 13.18 -9.78 9.32
C PHE A 323 14.44 -10.22 8.57
N ILE A 324 15.61 -10.22 9.22
CA ILE A 324 16.85 -10.70 8.60
C ILE A 324 16.69 -12.17 8.19
N ALA A 325 16.14 -13.02 9.06
CA ALA A 325 15.87 -14.41 8.73
C ALA A 325 14.86 -14.57 7.57
N LEU A 326 13.83 -13.74 7.51
CA LEU A 326 12.89 -13.71 6.38
C LEU A 326 13.55 -13.22 5.09
N GLU A 327 14.42 -12.21 5.17
CA GLU A 327 15.20 -11.71 4.03
C GLU A 327 16.15 -12.78 3.51
N GLU A 328 16.87 -13.46 4.39
CA GLU A 328 17.74 -14.59 4.06
C GLU A 328 16.95 -15.74 3.44
N GLN A 329 15.78 -16.09 4.00
CA GLN A 329 14.91 -17.12 3.46
C GLN A 329 14.36 -16.74 2.07
N ASN A 330 13.93 -15.50 1.89
CA ASN A 330 13.46 -15.01 0.59
C ASN A 330 14.58 -14.99 -0.44
N LEU A 331 15.78 -14.55 -0.06
CA LEU A 331 16.95 -14.56 -0.92
C LEU A 331 17.33 -15.99 -1.30
N PHE A 332 17.29 -16.92 -0.35
CA PHE A 332 17.51 -18.34 -0.59
C PHE A 332 16.46 -18.93 -1.55
N LEU A 333 15.18 -18.59 -1.39
CA LEU A 333 14.12 -19.01 -2.30
C LEU A 333 14.32 -18.44 -3.71
N ILE A 334 14.73 -17.17 -3.83
CA ILE A 334 15.06 -16.55 -5.12
C ILE A 334 16.23 -17.28 -5.76
N GLN A 335 17.32 -17.51 -5.02
CA GLN A 335 18.47 -18.24 -5.53
C GLN A 335 18.09 -19.64 -6.00
N ASN A 336 17.33 -20.40 -5.19
CA ASN A 336 16.85 -21.73 -5.58
C ASN A 336 15.95 -21.68 -6.82
N SER A 337 15.08 -20.67 -6.92
CA SER A 337 14.25 -20.47 -8.12
C SER A 337 15.10 -20.20 -9.36
N GLN A 338 16.19 -19.43 -9.25
CA GLN A 338 17.11 -19.16 -10.34
C GLN A 338 17.94 -20.39 -10.71
N GLU A 339 18.44 -21.15 -9.72
CA GLU A 339 19.18 -22.40 -9.95
C GLU A 339 18.30 -23.45 -10.63
N THR A 340 17.06 -23.58 -10.20
CA THR A 340 16.09 -24.50 -10.83
C THR A 340 15.65 -24.04 -12.22
N GLU A 341 15.51 -22.73 -12.43
CA GLU A 341 15.26 -22.16 -13.77
C GLU A 341 16.43 -22.42 -14.71
N GLN A 342 17.67 -22.20 -14.25
CA GLN A 342 18.88 -22.47 -15.02
C GLN A 342 19.00 -23.96 -15.36
N ALA A 343 18.78 -24.86 -14.39
CA ALA A 343 18.79 -26.30 -14.64
C ALA A 343 17.72 -26.73 -15.66
N LEU A 344 16.56 -26.06 -15.65
CA LEU A 344 15.49 -26.28 -16.61
C LEU A 344 15.86 -25.75 -18.00
N GLU A 345 16.56 -24.62 -18.09
CA GLU A 345 17.09 -24.08 -19.33
C GLU A 345 18.16 -24.99 -19.94
N ASP A 346 19.10 -25.48 -19.13
CA ASP A 346 20.12 -26.46 -19.53
C ASP A 346 19.49 -27.78 -20.02
N LEU A 347 18.44 -28.25 -19.34
CA LEU A 347 17.69 -29.42 -19.79
C LEU A 347 16.98 -29.15 -21.12
N LYS A 348 16.41 -27.96 -21.31
CA LYS A 348 15.77 -27.56 -22.57
C LYS A 348 16.77 -27.47 -23.72
N THR A 349 17.97 -26.92 -23.49
CA THR A 349 19.00 -26.83 -24.52
C THR A 349 19.50 -28.22 -24.90
N SER A 350 19.83 -29.07 -23.92
CA SER A 350 20.18 -30.48 -24.15
C SER A 350 19.08 -31.25 -24.89
N TYR A 351 17.82 -31.03 -24.54
CA TYR A 351 16.69 -31.62 -25.25
C TYR A 351 16.60 -31.14 -26.71
N ARG A 352 16.81 -29.84 -26.98
CA ARG A 352 16.82 -29.31 -28.35
C ARG A 352 17.96 -29.90 -29.18
N GLU A 353 19.16 -30.02 -28.60
CA GLU A 353 20.31 -30.62 -29.29
C GLU A 353 20.09 -32.10 -29.58
N THR A 354 19.61 -32.87 -28.60
CA THR A 354 19.32 -34.30 -28.79
C THR A 354 18.21 -34.50 -29.80
N LYS A 355 17.16 -33.67 -29.77
CA LYS A 355 16.11 -33.67 -30.78
C LYS A 355 16.67 -33.38 -32.18
N SER A 356 17.49 -32.34 -32.36
CA SER A 356 18.12 -32.05 -33.66
C SER A 356 18.94 -33.22 -34.18
N LYS A 357 19.78 -33.83 -33.32
CA LYS A 357 20.58 -35.01 -33.69
C LYS A 357 19.71 -36.22 -34.04
N MET A 358 18.59 -36.43 -33.35
CA MET A 358 17.64 -37.50 -33.68
C MET A 358 16.91 -37.21 -35.00
N ASP A 359 16.47 -35.97 -35.23
CA ASP A 359 15.80 -35.56 -36.47
C ASP A 359 16.74 -35.70 -37.67
N GLU A 360 18.02 -35.31 -37.52
CA GLU A 360 19.07 -35.54 -38.52
C GLU A 360 19.25 -37.03 -38.83
N LYS A 361 19.40 -37.87 -37.79
CA LYS A 361 19.51 -39.34 -37.98
C LYS A 361 18.28 -39.92 -38.64
N THR A 362 17.09 -39.46 -38.26
CA THR A 362 15.81 -39.90 -38.82
C THR A 362 15.73 -39.51 -40.30
N ASN A 363 16.12 -38.29 -40.65
CA ASN A 363 16.18 -37.82 -42.03
C ASN A 363 17.17 -38.64 -42.87
N VAL A 364 18.36 -38.95 -42.34
CA VAL A 364 19.34 -39.80 -43.04
C VAL A 364 18.79 -41.21 -43.24
N LEU A 365 18.14 -41.81 -42.23
CA LEU A 365 17.50 -43.11 -42.37
C LEU A 365 16.37 -43.07 -43.39
N GLN A 366 15.54 -42.02 -43.40
CA GLN A 366 14.49 -41.83 -44.38
C GLN A 366 15.06 -41.72 -45.80
N GLN A 367 16.13 -40.94 -45.98
CA GLN A 367 16.85 -40.84 -47.25
C GLN A 367 17.39 -42.20 -47.69
N ASN A 368 18.01 -42.97 -46.78
CA ASN A 368 18.49 -44.31 -47.08
C ASN A 368 17.36 -45.26 -47.47
N ILE A 369 16.21 -45.19 -46.80
CA ILE A 369 15.00 -45.96 -47.18
C ILE A 369 14.58 -45.59 -48.60
N THR A 370 14.41 -44.30 -48.91
CA THR A 370 14.02 -43.88 -50.27
C THR A 370 15.06 -44.29 -51.33
N MET A 371 16.35 -44.24 -51.01
CA MET A 371 17.41 -44.71 -51.91
C MET A 371 17.33 -46.23 -52.12
N LEU A 372 17.10 -47.01 -51.06
CA LEU A 372 16.95 -48.47 -51.19
C LEU A 372 15.67 -48.84 -51.95
N GLU A 373 14.56 -48.15 -51.71
CA GLU A 373 13.31 -48.32 -52.46
C GLU A 373 13.53 -48.05 -53.95
N THR A 374 14.16 -46.93 -54.30
CA THR A 374 14.50 -46.65 -55.71
C THR A 374 15.47 -47.67 -56.31
N GLN A 375 16.44 -48.18 -55.55
CA GLN A 375 17.32 -49.24 -56.02
C GLN A 375 16.54 -50.54 -56.28
N ILE A 376 15.64 -50.92 -55.36
CA ILE A 376 14.76 -52.07 -55.52
C ILE A 376 13.92 -51.91 -56.79
N ASP A 377 13.30 -50.74 -57.00
CA ASP A 377 12.50 -50.46 -58.20
C ASP A 377 13.34 -50.62 -59.49
N THR A 378 14.59 -50.14 -59.48
CA THR A 378 15.48 -50.29 -60.65
C THR A 378 15.88 -51.74 -60.89
N GLU A 379 16.16 -52.52 -59.83
CA GLU A 379 16.49 -53.93 -59.95
C GLU A 379 15.28 -54.77 -60.35
N GLU A 380 14.09 -54.47 -59.85
CA GLU A 380 12.84 -55.07 -60.31
C GLU A 380 12.56 -54.76 -61.78
N ALA A 381 12.81 -53.52 -62.22
CA ALA A 381 12.70 -53.14 -63.63
C ALA A 381 13.71 -53.89 -64.50
N LYS A 382 14.98 -54.03 -64.07
CA LYS A 382 16.00 -54.83 -64.75
C LYS A 382 15.62 -56.31 -64.80
N LYS A 383 15.17 -56.89 -63.69
CA LYS A 383 14.66 -58.27 -63.61
C LYS A 383 13.52 -58.47 -64.60
N ALA A 384 12.56 -57.56 -64.66
CA ALA A 384 11.47 -57.61 -65.63
C ALA A 384 11.96 -57.52 -67.09
N GLN A 385 12.96 -56.68 -67.38
CA GLN A 385 13.59 -56.61 -68.71
C GLN A 385 14.32 -57.90 -69.07
N LEU A 386 15.08 -58.48 -68.13
CA LEU A 386 15.84 -59.70 -68.33
C LEU A 386 14.91 -60.90 -68.51
N ALA A 387 13.84 -61.00 -67.72
CA ALA A 387 12.78 -62.00 -67.89
C ALA A 387 12.15 -61.91 -69.29
N LYS A 388 11.87 -60.69 -69.80
CA LYS A 388 11.39 -60.49 -71.18
C LYS A 388 12.42 -60.93 -72.24
N ARG A 389 13.73 -60.75 -72.00
CA ARG A 389 14.79 -61.20 -72.91
C ARG A 389 14.94 -62.72 -72.90
N ILE A 390 14.94 -63.34 -71.72
CA ILE A 390 14.98 -64.80 -71.57
C ILE A 390 13.77 -65.41 -72.27
N ALA A 391 12.56 -64.89 -72.04
CA ALA A 391 11.36 -65.35 -72.74
C ALA A 391 11.47 -65.25 -74.27
N LYS A 392 12.23 -64.28 -74.80
CA LYS A 392 12.51 -64.15 -76.24
C LYS A 392 13.66 -65.02 -76.75
N SER A 393 14.60 -65.42 -75.88
CA SER A 393 15.86 -66.10 -76.23
C SER A 393 15.87 -67.60 -75.90
N ALA A 394 14.97 -68.08 -75.04
CA ALA A 394 15.03 -69.42 -74.46
C ALA A 394 14.76 -70.57 -75.45
N GLY A 395 14.35 -70.31 -76.68
CA GLY A 395 13.98 -71.38 -77.61
C GLY A 395 15.13 -71.98 -78.44
N THR A 396 16.12 -71.20 -78.87
CA THR A 396 16.98 -71.62 -80.01
C THR A 396 18.48 -71.49 -79.79
N THR A 397 18.92 -70.71 -78.80
CA THR A 397 20.34 -70.39 -78.64
C THR A 397 21.00 -71.28 -77.59
N GLN A 398 20.26 -71.64 -76.52
CA GLN A 398 20.76 -72.43 -75.40
C GLN A 398 20.99 -73.89 -75.80
N GLU A 399 20.03 -74.52 -76.50
CA GLU A 399 20.19 -75.89 -77.03
C GLU A 399 21.39 -76.02 -77.97
N LYS A 400 21.64 -75.00 -78.81
CA LYS A 400 22.80 -75.00 -79.72
C LYS A 400 24.12 -74.87 -78.98
N GLN A 401 24.18 -74.09 -77.90
CA GLN A 401 25.39 -73.93 -77.09
C GLN A 401 25.70 -75.19 -76.28
N GLU A 402 24.68 -75.85 -75.73
CA GLU A 402 24.85 -77.14 -75.04
C GLU A 402 25.35 -78.23 -75.98
N LEU A 403 24.80 -78.35 -77.19
CA LEU A 403 25.29 -79.27 -78.21
C LEU A 403 26.74 -78.99 -78.61
N LEU A 404 27.12 -77.72 -78.72
CA LEU A 404 28.49 -77.33 -79.05
C LEU A 404 29.47 -77.69 -77.93
N LEU A 405 29.09 -77.45 -76.66
CA LEU A 405 29.90 -77.82 -75.50
C LEU A 405 30.08 -79.33 -75.39
N MET A 406 29.04 -80.11 -75.68
CA MET A 406 29.11 -81.57 -75.71
C MET A 406 30.05 -82.06 -76.81
N SER A 407 29.94 -81.50 -78.03
CA SER A 407 30.85 -81.78 -79.15
C SER A 407 32.30 -81.43 -78.82
N LEU A 408 32.54 -80.30 -78.15
CA LEU A 408 33.88 -79.89 -77.76
C LEU A 408 34.45 -80.85 -76.69
N GLY A 409 33.64 -81.26 -75.72
CA GLY A 409 34.05 -82.21 -74.70
C GLY A 409 34.46 -83.56 -75.25
N GLU A 410 33.74 -84.08 -76.24
CA GLU A 410 34.12 -85.32 -76.94
C GLU A 410 35.47 -85.20 -77.65
N LYS A 411 35.73 -84.07 -78.33
CA LYS A 411 37.02 -83.84 -79.02
C LYS A 411 38.18 -83.73 -78.04
N VAL A 412 37.99 -83.02 -76.92
CA VAL A 412 39.00 -82.92 -75.86
C VAL A 412 39.30 -84.30 -75.27
N LYS A 413 38.27 -85.13 -75.07
CA LYS A 413 38.42 -86.51 -74.59
C LYS A 413 39.23 -87.39 -75.55
N ASP A 414 39.01 -87.27 -76.86
CA ASP A 414 39.82 -87.99 -77.87
C ASP A 414 41.30 -87.56 -77.82
N VAL A 415 41.58 -86.27 -77.70
CA VAL A 415 42.97 -85.77 -77.57
C VAL A 415 43.60 -86.25 -76.25
N TYR A 416 42.87 -86.19 -75.14
CA TYR A 416 43.33 -86.65 -73.82
C TYR A 416 43.76 -88.13 -73.83
N GLN A 417 42.95 -88.99 -74.47
CA GLN A 417 43.29 -90.41 -74.63
C GLN A 417 44.52 -90.63 -75.53
N ARG A 418 44.62 -89.89 -76.64
CA ARG A 418 45.77 -90.00 -77.57
C ARG A 418 47.09 -89.57 -76.93
N CYS A 419 47.04 -88.65 -75.98
CA CYS A 419 48.20 -88.18 -75.23
C CYS A 419 48.66 -89.17 -74.12
N GLY A 420 47.95 -90.29 -73.94
CA GLY A 420 48.33 -91.38 -73.03
C GLY A 420 47.70 -91.31 -71.64
N PHE A 421 46.75 -90.40 -71.42
CA PHE A 421 46.03 -90.30 -70.15
C PHE A 421 44.81 -91.22 -70.09
N ASP A 422 44.49 -91.73 -68.89
CA ASP A 422 43.32 -92.59 -68.68
C ASP A 422 42.03 -91.76 -68.53
N ALA A 423 41.16 -91.85 -69.52
CA ALA A 423 39.86 -91.17 -69.50
C ALA A 423 38.76 -91.95 -68.74
N SER A 424 39.09 -93.05 -68.04
CA SER A 424 38.15 -93.88 -67.28
C SER A 424 37.46 -93.13 -66.13
N SER A 425 38.09 -92.07 -65.61
CA SER A 425 37.59 -91.27 -64.47
C SER A 425 36.55 -90.20 -64.87
N ASN A 426 36.17 -90.12 -66.16
CA ASN A 426 35.34 -89.03 -66.71
C ASN A 426 35.75 -87.62 -66.20
N PRO A 427 37.03 -87.23 -66.34
CA PRO A 427 37.47 -85.89 -65.93
C PRO A 427 36.72 -84.79 -66.68
N THR A 428 36.43 -83.69 -65.99
CA THR A 428 35.81 -82.50 -66.59
C THR A 428 36.66 -82.00 -67.76
N THR A 429 36.03 -81.44 -68.79
CA THR A 429 36.73 -80.88 -69.97
C THR A 429 37.84 -79.90 -69.62
N LEU A 430 37.64 -79.06 -68.60
CA LEU A 430 38.67 -78.16 -68.09
C LEU A 430 39.86 -78.90 -67.47
N PHE A 431 39.59 -79.97 -66.71
CA PHE A 431 40.64 -80.78 -66.09
C PHE A 431 41.47 -81.52 -67.14
N MET A 432 40.81 -82.11 -68.15
CA MET A 432 41.50 -82.72 -69.29
C MET A 432 42.40 -81.74 -70.04
N LEU A 433 41.97 -80.48 -70.18
CA LEU A 433 42.77 -79.44 -70.83
C LEU A 433 43.98 -79.01 -69.98
N SER A 434 43.82 -78.87 -68.67
CA SER A 434 44.94 -78.52 -67.77
C SER A 434 46.03 -79.58 -67.73
N ASP A 435 45.66 -80.86 -67.70
CA ASP A 435 46.62 -81.97 -67.78
C ASP A 435 47.34 -82.02 -69.14
N LEU A 436 46.60 -81.77 -70.24
CA LEU A 436 47.17 -81.68 -71.58
C LEU A 436 48.14 -80.50 -71.71
N GLU A 437 47.82 -79.37 -71.09
CA GLU A 437 48.66 -78.17 -71.05
C GLU A 437 49.96 -78.44 -70.28
N ALA A 438 49.87 -79.05 -69.09
CA ALA A 438 51.04 -79.42 -68.30
C ALA A 438 51.97 -80.38 -69.07
N GLN A 439 51.42 -81.40 -69.74
CA GLN A 439 52.24 -82.30 -70.56
C GLN A 439 52.87 -81.59 -71.76
N LEU A 440 52.17 -80.61 -72.35
CA LEU A 440 52.71 -79.78 -73.42
C LEU A 440 53.88 -78.93 -72.93
N GLU A 441 53.76 -78.30 -71.76
CA GLU A 441 54.82 -77.51 -71.15
C GLU A 441 56.05 -78.36 -70.81
N ASP A 442 55.85 -79.57 -70.28
CA ASP A 442 56.94 -80.52 -70.01
C ASP A 442 57.67 -80.93 -71.30
N LEU A 443 56.92 -81.23 -72.36
CA LEU A 443 57.48 -81.58 -73.67
C LEU A 443 58.22 -80.42 -74.32
N LEU A 444 57.71 -79.19 -74.17
CA LEU A 444 58.38 -77.97 -74.66
C LEU A 444 59.65 -77.68 -73.86
N SER A 445 59.63 -77.82 -72.54
CA SER A 445 60.81 -77.68 -71.68
C SER A 445 61.89 -78.71 -72.04
N ALA A 446 61.48 -79.96 -72.30
CA ALA A 446 62.39 -81.00 -72.75
C ALA A 446 62.98 -80.70 -74.14
N LEU A 447 62.22 -80.03 -75.01
CA LEU A 447 62.66 -79.63 -76.35
C LEU A 447 63.67 -78.47 -76.30
N GLU A 448 63.51 -77.53 -75.36
CA GLU A 448 64.45 -76.42 -75.13
C GLU A 448 65.82 -76.89 -74.60
N GLN A 449 65.86 -78.00 -73.88
CA GLN A 449 67.12 -78.60 -73.38
C GLN A 449 67.91 -79.38 -74.45
N MET A 450 67.32 -79.67 -75.61
CA MET A 450 68.00 -80.41 -76.67
C MET A 450 68.85 -79.48 -77.56
N PRO A 451 69.96 -79.97 -78.16
CA PRO A 451 70.77 -79.16 -79.06
C PRO A 451 69.98 -78.62 -80.27
N ASP A 452 70.07 -77.30 -80.52
CA ASP A 452 69.38 -76.59 -81.61
C ASP A 452 69.54 -77.23 -82.99
N ASP A 453 70.72 -77.78 -83.30
CA ASP A 453 71.00 -78.42 -84.59
C ASP A 453 70.25 -79.74 -84.77
N TYR A 454 70.01 -80.47 -83.67
CA TYR A 454 69.21 -81.68 -83.68
C TYR A 454 67.72 -81.34 -83.85
N VAL A 455 67.24 -80.34 -83.10
CA VAL A 455 65.86 -79.86 -83.16
C VAL A 455 65.53 -79.36 -84.58
N LYS A 456 66.36 -78.50 -85.17
CA LYS A 456 66.16 -77.98 -86.54
C LYS A 456 66.15 -79.08 -87.61
N LYS A 457 66.95 -80.14 -87.44
CA LYS A 457 66.95 -81.30 -88.35
C LYS A 457 65.68 -82.13 -88.19
N ALA A 458 65.28 -82.42 -86.96
CA ALA A 458 64.05 -83.17 -86.65
C ALA A 458 62.79 -82.41 -87.10
N GLU A 459 62.75 -81.09 -86.91
CA GLU A 459 61.69 -80.22 -87.43
C GLU A 459 61.62 -80.25 -88.95
N LYS A 460 62.74 -80.08 -89.66
CA LYS A 460 62.77 -80.17 -91.12
C LYS A 460 62.29 -81.54 -91.62
N GLU A 461 62.62 -82.62 -90.91
CA GLU A 461 62.17 -83.97 -91.26
C GLU A 461 60.67 -84.19 -90.99
N LYS A 462 60.16 -83.77 -89.83
CA LYS A 462 58.73 -83.80 -89.48
C LYS A 462 57.91 -82.92 -90.42
N GLU A 463 58.39 -81.73 -90.74
CA GLU A 463 57.75 -80.80 -91.69
C GLU A 463 57.75 -81.38 -93.11
N LYS A 464 58.85 -82.01 -93.55
CA LYS A 464 58.88 -82.74 -94.83
C LYS A 464 57.85 -83.88 -94.85
N LYS A 465 57.75 -84.69 -93.79
CA LYS A 465 56.73 -85.74 -93.65
C LYS A 465 55.30 -85.17 -93.66
N ARG A 466 55.06 -84.04 -92.98
CA ARG A 466 53.74 -83.39 -92.94
C ARG A 466 53.32 -82.85 -94.32
N ARG A 467 54.26 -82.25 -95.06
CA ARG A 467 54.04 -81.84 -96.45
C ARG A 467 53.77 -83.01 -97.36
N GLU A 468 54.49 -84.11 -97.19
CA GLU A 468 54.29 -85.34 -97.96
C GLU A 468 52.90 -85.95 -97.70
N ILE A 469 52.50 -86.08 -96.42
CA ILE A 469 51.16 -86.55 -96.04
C ILE A 469 50.07 -85.66 -96.65
N LYS A 470 50.22 -84.34 -96.56
CA LYS A 470 49.25 -83.39 -97.13
C LYS A 470 49.18 -83.48 -98.66
N ARG A 471 50.31 -83.68 -99.35
CA ARG A 471 50.35 -83.92 -100.80
C ARG A 471 49.66 -85.22 -101.17
N ILE A 472 49.92 -86.31 -100.45
CA ILE A 472 49.28 -87.62 -100.65
C ILE A 472 47.78 -87.52 -100.40
N GLU A 473 47.35 -86.85 -99.33
CA GLU A 473 45.94 -86.68 -99.01
C GLU A 473 45.22 -85.84 -100.07
N GLN A 474 45.84 -84.76 -100.53
CA GLN A 474 45.32 -83.96 -101.66
C GLN A 474 45.26 -84.77 -102.96
N GLN A 475 46.28 -85.58 -103.27
CA GLN A 475 46.26 -86.48 -104.43
C GLN A 475 45.14 -87.51 -104.33
N LYS A 476 44.96 -88.14 -103.16
CA LYS A 476 43.86 -89.10 -102.91
C LYS A 476 42.48 -88.45 -103.05
N ILE A 477 42.28 -87.23 -102.54
CA ILE A 477 41.02 -86.49 -102.70
C ILE A 477 40.75 -86.20 -104.19
N LEU A 478 41.78 -85.82 -104.94
CA LEU A 478 41.68 -85.60 -106.38
C LEU A 478 41.36 -86.89 -107.14
N GLU A 479 42.02 -88.00 -106.80
CA GLU A 479 41.81 -89.32 -107.39
C GLU A 479 40.40 -89.85 -107.07
N GLN A 480 39.94 -89.74 -105.82
CA GLN A 480 38.58 -90.09 -105.42
C GLN A 480 37.54 -89.28 -106.19
N LYS A 481 37.71 -87.95 -106.31
CA LYS A 481 36.83 -87.10 -107.13
C LYS A 481 36.85 -87.52 -108.60
N GLN A 482 37.99 -87.97 -109.13
CA GLN A 482 38.11 -88.44 -110.51
C GLN A 482 37.42 -89.81 -110.69
N ILE A 483 37.57 -90.72 -109.74
CA ILE A 483 36.89 -92.02 -109.72
C ILE A 483 35.37 -91.83 -109.58
N GLU A 484 34.91 -90.92 -108.72
CA GLU A 484 33.48 -90.57 -108.60
C GLU A 484 32.93 -90.00 -109.90
N LYS A 485 33.67 -89.09 -110.56
CA LYS A 485 33.28 -88.58 -111.88
C LYS A 485 33.21 -89.70 -112.92
N ASN A 486 34.17 -90.62 -112.92
CA ASN A 486 34.20 -91.76 -113.84
C ASN A 486 33.07 -92.75 -113.54
N LYS A 487 32.79 -93.07 -112.27
CA LYS A 487 31.65 -93.89 -111.85
C LYS A 487 30.33 -93.25 -112.23
N ALA A 488 30.13 -91.96 -111.94
CA ALA A 488 28.93 -91.23 -112.33
C ALA A 488 28.77 -91.14 -113.86
N ALA A 489 29.87 -91.09 -114.63
CA ALA A 489 29.83 -91.15 -116.08
C ALA A 489 29.45 -92.55 -116.61
N ILE A 490 30.00 -93.62 -116.03
CA ILE A 490 29.65 -95.01 -116.36
C ILE A 490 28.19 -95.30 -115.97
N GLU A 491 27.75 -94.88 -114.78
CA GLU A 491 26.37 -95.03 -114.31
C GLU A 491 25.41 -94.26 -115.21
N ARG A 492 25.76 -93.03 -115.64
CA ARG A 492 24.99 -92.28 -116.64
C ARG A 492 24.96 -92.99 -118.01
N ALA A 493 26.01 -93.70 -118.40
CA ALA A 493 26.05 -94.47 -119.65
C ALA A 493 25.26 -95.79 -119.58
N LEU A 494 25.14 -96.39 -118.38
CA LEU A 494 24.37 -97.60 -118.11
C LEU A 494 22.88 -97.34 -117.87
N GLN A 495 22.50 -96.09 -117.55
CA GLN A 495 21.09 -95.71 -117.44
C GLN A 495 20.40 -95.91 -118.81
N PRO A 496 19.29 -96.66 -118.85
CA PRO A 496 18.57 -96.88 -120.10
C PRO A 496 18.07 -95.53 -120.64
N PRO A 497 18.21 -95.27 -121.96
CA PRO A 497 17.87 -93.97 -122.52
C PRO A 497 16.42 -93.61 -122.19
N PRO A 498 16.16 -92.39 -121.69
CA PRO A 498 14.82 -92.00 -121.26
C PRO A 498 13.85 -92.07 -122.44
N LYS A 499 12.75 -92.82 -122.26
CA LYS A 499 11.70 -92.96 -123.27
C LYS A 499 11.00 -91.60 -123.44
N ARG A 500 11.13 -91.01 -124.64
CA ARG A 500 10.48 -89.74 -124.98
C ARG A 500 8.97 -89.94 -125.11
N VAL A 501 8.20 -89.39 -124.18
CA VAL A 501 6.73 -89.28 -124.29
C VAL A 501 6.42 -87.85 -124.70
N GLY A 502 5.92 -87.66 -125.93
CA GLY A 502 5.54 -86.34 -126.45
C GLY A 502 5.97 -86.08 -127.88
N ARG A 503 5.33 -85.09 -128.52
CA ARG A 503 5.51 -84.73 -129.94
C ARG A 503 6.93 -84.23 -130.21
N GLN A 504 7.54 -84.72 -131.28
CA GLN A 504 8.91 -84.40 -131.69
C GLN A 504 9.08 -82.89 -131.94
N VAL A 505 9.95 -82.26 -131.16
CA VAL A 505 10.29 -80.83 -131.30
C VAL A 505 11.15 -80.66 -132.55
N MET A 506 10.63 -79.93 -133.54
CA MET A 506 11.34 -79.55 -134.76
C MET A 506 12.45 -78.57 -134.42
N TYR A 507 13.67 -78.82 -134.93
CA TYR A 507 14.79 -77.90 -134.81
C TYR A 507 14.44 -76.55 -135.45
N ARG A 508 14.50 -75.49 -134.65
CA ARG A 508 14.47 -74.11 -135.13
C ARG A 508 15.91 -73.65 -135.40
N SER A 509 16.09 -72.87 -136.46
CA SER A 509 17.37 -72.35 -136.97
C SER A 509 18.30 -71.81 -135.87
N GLN A 510 19.58 -72.19 -135.92
CA GLN A 510 20.62 -71.68 -135.02
C GLN A 510 20.83 -70.18 -135.21
N GLN A 511 20.86 -69.42 -134.11
CA GLN A 511 21.34 -68.03 -134.12
C GLN A 511 22.86 -68.03 -134.33
N THR A 512 23.32 -67.23 -135.30
CA THR A 512 24.74 -67.00 -135.59
C THR A 512 25.46 -66.44 -134.37
N ARG A 513 26.39 -67.21 -133.79
CA ARG A 513 27.28 -66.73 -132.73
C ARG A 513 28.25 -65.70 -133.30
N ARG A 514 28.26 -64.51 -132.68
CA ARG A 514 29.25 -63.46 -132.88
C ARG A 514 30.63 -64.04 -132.54
N GLN A 515 31.54 -64.10 -133.51
CA GLN A 515 32.91 -64.51 -133.25
C GLN A 515 33.61 -63.46 -132.39
N VAL A 516 33.96 -63.83 -131.17
CA VAL A 516 34.98 -63.10 -130.40
C VAL A 516 36.33 -63.57 -130.93
N LYS A 517 37.11 -62.63 -131.44
CA LYS A 517 38.50 -62.84 -131.88
C LYS A 517 39.27 -63.57 -130.77
N LYS A 518 39.74 -64.78 -131.06
CA LYS A 518 40.85 -65.38 -130.31
C LYS A 518 42.10 -64.64 -130.76
N GLU A 519 42.63 -63.79 -129.89
CA GLU A 519 44.03 -63.38 -129.99
C GLU A 519 44.87 -64.62 -129.73
N THR A 520 45.45 -65.17 -130.78
CA THR A 520 46.61 -66.06 -130.68
C THR A 520 47.78 -65.18 -130.25
N LYS A 521 48.14 -65.24 -128.97
CA LYS A 521 49.50 -64.87 -128.57
C LYS A 521 50.40 -65.96 -129.13
N GLU A 522 51.09 -65.64 -130.21
CA GLU A 522 52.31 -66.35 -130.61
C GLU A 522 53.31 -66.16 -129.47
N ILE A 523 53.70 -67.26 -128.84
CA ILE A 523 54.82 -67.29 -127.90
C ILE A 523 56.06 -67.23 -128.78
N THR A 524 56.85 -66.17 -128.65
CA THR A 524 58.14 -66.00 -129.36
C THR A 524 59.14 -67.03 -128.86
N GLU A 525 60.06 -67.45 -129.73
CA GLU A 525 61.12 -68.44 -129.45
C GLU A 525 61.98 -68.08 -128.21
N GLU A 526 62.03 -66.81 -127.83
CA GLU A 526 62.74 -66.33 -126.64
C GLU A 526 62.08 -66.74 -125.31
N GLU A 527 60.75 -66.89 -125.24
CA GLU A 527 60.04 -67.33 -124.01
C GLU A 527 60.12 -68.86 -123.80
N LEU A 528 60.46 -69.62 -124.85
CA LEU A 528 60.67 -71.07 -124.79
C LEU A 528 62.06 -71.46 -124.25
N ASP A 529 63.04 -70.55 -124.29
CA ASP A 529 64.39 -70.78 -123.77
C ASP A 529 64.53 -70.45 -122.27
N GLU A 530 63.68 -69.57 -121.71
CA GLU A 530 63.61 -69.36 -120.26
C GLU A 530 62.97 -70.54 -119.52
N LEU A 531 62.04 -71.27 -120.15
CA LEU A 531 61.38 -72.44 -119.54
C LEU A 531 62.27 -73.69 -119.46
N LYS A 532 63.42 -73.72 -120.15
CA LYS A 532 64.43 -74.79 -120.04
C LYS A 532 65.48 -74.55 -118.94
N HIS A 533 65.52 -73.36 -118.35
CA HIS A 533 66.48 -73.00 -117.30
C HIS A 533 65.94 -73.20 -115.87
N PHE A 534 64.70 -73.65 -115.71
CA PHE A 534 64.06 -73.84 -114.40
C PHE A 534 63.39 -75.20 -114.16
N THR A 535 63.64 -76.20 -115.02
CA THR A 535 63.28 -77.62 -114.77
C THR A 535 64.42 -78.40 -114.13
#